data_AF-A0A497SKJ7-F1
#
_entry.id   AF-A0A497SKJ7-F1
#
_cell.length_a   1.000
_cell.length_b   1.000
_cell.length_c   1.000
_cell.angle_alpha   90.00
_cell.angle_beta   90.00
_cell.angle_gamma   90.00
#
_symmetry.space_group_name_H-M   'P 1'
#
loop_
_entity.id
_entity.type
_entity.pdbx_description
1 polymer ?
#
loop_
_entity_poly.entity_id
_entity_poly.type
_entity_poly.pdbx_seq_one_letter_code
_entity_poly.pdbx_strand_id
1 'polypeptide(L)' 'MSYAHQFEVLLAELYTRKGFRVELNKSVVGRSWAKHEFDGYCVRGKYRKKVLVFEAKYSMN' A
#
# COMPACT_ATOMS: atom_id res chain seq x y z
N MET A 1 11.66 -13.61 -7.67
CA MET A 1 10.91 -12.87 -6.63
C MET A 1 11.94 -12.04 -5.86
N SER A 2 11.78 -10.72 -5.78
CA SER A 2 12.76 -9.83 -5.13
C SER A 2 12.48 -9.63 -3.64
N TYR A 3 13.49 -9.26 -2.85
CA TYR A 3 13.33 -8.92 -1.42
C TYR A 3 12.39 -7.73 -1.20
N ALA A 4 12.39 -6.75 -2.11
CA ALA A 4 11.42 -5.64 -2.13
C ALA A 4 9.98 -6.16 -2.07
N HIS A 5 9.68 -7.08 -2.98
CA HIS A 5 8.35 -7.63 -3.13
C HIS A 5 7.94 -8.49 -1.93
N GLN A 6 8.88 -9.25 -1.34
CA GLN A 6 8.63 -9.99 -0.11
C GLN A 6 8.28 -9.06 1.06
N PHE A 7 8.92 -7.89 1.14
CA PHE A 7 8.65 -6.90 2.18
C PHE A 7 7.28 -6.21 2.00
N GLU A 8 6.91 -5.86 0.77
CA GLU A 8 5.57 -5.34 0.44
C GLU A 8 4.46 -6.31 0.86
N VAL A 9 4.64 -7.60 0.55
CA VAL A 9 3.69 -8.67 0.92
C VAL A 9 3.59 -8.78 2.44
N LEU A 10 4.72 -8.78 3.16
CA LEU A 10 4.73 -8.80 4.62
C LEU A 10 3.97 -7.61 5.24
N LEU A 11 4.19 -6.40 4.70
CA LEU A 11 3.46 -5.21 5.13
C LEU A 11 1.95 -5.37 4.89
N ALA A 12 1.56 -5.87 3.71
CA ALA A 12 0.15 -6.11 3.39
C ALA A 12 -0.51 -7.10 4.36
N GLU A 13 0.18 -8.18 4.73
CA GLU A 13 -0.30 -9.15 5.72
C GLU A 13 -0.51 -8.50 7.09
N LEU A 14 0.45 -7.69 7.56
CA LEU A 14 0.36 -7.00 8.85
C LEU A 14 -0.84 -6.05 8.91
N TYR A 15 -1.06 -5.23 7.89
CA TYR A 15 -2.23 -4.35 7.81
C TYR A 15 -3.54 -5.13 7.72
N THR A 16 -3.55 -6.23 6.97
CA THR A 16 -4.71 -7.13 6.87
C THR A 16 -5.08 -7.71 8.22
N ARG A 17 -4.10 -8.17 9.02
CA ARG A 17 -4.31 -8.63 10.41
C ARG A 17 -4.86 -7.54 11.33
N LYS A 18 -4.63 -6.26 11.02
CA LYS A 18 -5.21 -5.11 11.75
C LYS A 18 -6.60 -4.69 11.22
N GLY A 19 -7.19 -5.48 10.32
CA GLY A 19 -8.52 -5.26 9.79
C GLY A 19 -8.59 -4.21 8.67
N PHE A 20 -7.48 -3.94 7.99
CA PHE A 20 -7.49 -3.16 6.75
C PHE A 20 -7.68 -4.08 5.55
N ARG A 21 -8.35 -3.58 4.51
CA ARG A 21 -8.27 -4.18 3.17
C ARG A 21 -7.08 -3.55 2.46
N VAL A 22 -6.13 -4.35 1.98
CA VAL A 22 -4.90 -3.87 1.34
C VAL A 22 -4.90 -4.26 -0.13
N GLU A 23 -4.43 -3.35 -0.99
CA GLU A 23 -4.15 -3.62 -2.41
C GLU A 23 -2.73 -3.11 -2.73
N LEU A 24 -1.95 -3.93 -3.43
CA LEU A 24 -0.56 -3.63 -3.83
C LEU A 24 -0.48 -3.20 -5.29
N ASN A 25 0.63 -2.56 -5.68
CA ASN A 25 0.99 -2.23 -7.07
C ASN A 25 -0.10 -1.46 -7.83
N LYS A 26 -0.56 -0.35 -7.24
CA LYS A 26 -1.62 0.48 -7.82
C LYS A 26 -1.07 1.82 -8.28
N SER A 27 -1.48 2.21 -9.48
CA SER A 27 -1.32 3.57 -9.99
C SER A 27 -2.61 4.36 -9.78
N VAL A 28 -2.47 5.61 -9.35
CA VAL A 28 -3.57 6.56 -9.24
C VAL A 28 -3.26 7.77 -10.10
N VAL A 29 -4.24 8.22 -10.89
CA VAL A 29 -4.12 9.46 -11.65
C VAL A 29 -4.55 10.60 -10.73
N GLY A 30 -3.61 11.50 -10.42
CA GLY A 30 -3.86 12.68 -9.61
C GLY A 30 -4.68 13.74 -10.35
N ARG A 31 -5.11 14.79 -9.63
CA ARG A 31 -5.87 15.93 -10.20
C ARG A 31 -5.09 16.71 -11.27
N SER A 32 -3.77 16.61 -11.26
CA SER A 32 -2.85 17.19 -12.24
C SER A 32 -2.67 16.34 -13.50
N TRP A 33 -3.42 15.23 -13.65
CA TRP A 33 -3.20 14.20 -14.67
C TRP A 33 -1.86 13.46 -14.56
N ALA A 34 -1.05 13.76 -13.55
CA ALA A 34 0.16 13.01 -13.25
C ALA A 34 -0.21 11.61 -12.72
N LYS A 35 0.40 10.59 -13.32
CA LYS A 35 0.35 9.22 -12.79
C LYS A 35 1.29 9.14 -11.59
N HIS A 36 0.74 8.74 -10.45
CA HIS A 36 1.52 8.39 -9.27
C HIS A 36 1.43 6.89 -9.05
N GLU A 37 2.59 6.26 -8.95
CA GLU A 37 2.74 4.85 -8.61
C GLU A 37 3.02 4.74 -7.11
N PHE A 38 2.34 3.82 -6.45
CA PHE A 38 2.53 3.54 -5.03
C PHE A 38 2.58 2.03 -4.82
N ASP A 39 3.40 1.60 -3.85
CA ASP A 39 3.60 0.18 -3.54
C ASP A 39 2.30 -0.46 -3.02
N GLY A 40 1.48 0.32 -2.29
CA GLY A 40 0.13 -0.11 -1.97
C GLY A 40 -0.73 0.94 -1.27
N TYR A 41 -2.00 0.59 -1.10
CA TYR A 41 -2.92 1.33 -0.25
C TYR A 41 -3.75 0.39 0.61
N CYS A 42 -4.21 0.90 1.75
CA CYS A 42 -5.08 0.15 2.64
C CYS A 42 -6.27 0.98 3.14
N VAL A 43 -7.42 0.33 3.28
CA VAL A 43 -8.69 0.97 3.65
C VAL A 43 -9.30 0.28 4.87
N ARG A 44 -9.75 1.09 5.85
CA ARG A 44 -10.47 0.58 7.03
C ARG A 44 -11.64 1.48 7.42
N GLY A 45 -12.77 0.86 7.77
CA GLY A 45 -13.97 1.51 8.29
C GLY A 45 -15.22 1.31 7.42
N LYS A 46 -16.39 1.10 8.07
CA LYS A 46 -17.71 1.01 7.40
C LYS A 46 -18.33 2.39 7.13
N TYR A 47 -18.14 3.36 8.04
CA TYR A 47 -18.81 4.67 7.98
C TYR A 47 -17.86 5.85 7.71
N ARG A 48 -16.64 5.84 8.25
CA ARG A 48 -15.58 6.82 7.94
C ARG A 48 -14.35 6.06 7.44
N LYS A 49 -14.24 5.90 6.11
CA LYS A 49 -13.15 5.17 5.46
C LYS A 49 -11.84 5.91 5.70
N LYS A 50 -10.92 5.32 6.45
CA LYS A 50 -9.51 5.73 6.48
C LYS A 50 -8.82 5.06 5.31
N VAL A 51 -8.27 5.85 4.39
CA VAL A 51 -7.43 5.39 3.30
C VAL A 51 -6.00 5.80 3.63
N LEU A 52 -5.08 4.85 3.63
CA LEU A 52 -3.65 5.08 3.77
C LEU A 52 -2.98 4.60 2.49
N VAL A 53 -2.06 5.38 1.96
CA VAL A 53 -1.21 5.04 0.82
C VAL A 53 0.21 4.93 1.36
N PHE A 54 0.98 3.94 0.93
CA PHE A 54 2.34 3.73 1.41
C PHE A 54 3.34 3.43 0.29
N GLU A 55 4.57 3.90 0.52
CA GLU A 55 5.78 3.49 -0.21
C GLU A 55 6.67 2.71 0.77
N ALA A 56 6.93 1.44 0.46
CA ALA A 56 7.71 0.52 1.24
C ALA A 56 9.21 0.69 0.90
N LYS A 57 9.95 1.34 1.80
CA LYS A 57 11.41 1.45 1.69
C LYS A 57 12.07 0.37 2.54
N TYR A 58 12.87 -0.48 1.91
CA TYR A 58 13.74 -1.43 2.58
C TYR A 58 15.21 -1.08 2.26
N SER A 59 16.07 -1.13 3.27
CA SER A 59 17.51 -0.91 3.13
C SER A 59 18.22 -2.18 3.53
N MET A 60 19.08 -2.71 2.66
CA MET A 60 20.01 -3.79 2.99
C MET A 60 21.34 -3.17 3.40
N ASN A 61 21.40 -2.68 4.64
CA ASN A 61 22.69 -2.45 5.28
C ASN A 61 23.18 -3.74 5.90
#